data_AF-A0A651DU42-F1
#
_entry.id   AF-A0A651DU42-F1
#
_cell.length_a   1.000
_cell.length_b   1.000
_cell.length_c   1.000
_cell.angle_alpha   90.00
_cell.angle_beta   90.00
_cell.angle_gamma   90.00
#
_symmetry.space_group_name_H-M   'P 1'
#
loop_
_entity.id
_entity.type
_entity.pdbx_description
1 polymer ?
#
loop_
_entity_poly.entity_id
_entity_poly.type
_entity_poly.pdbx_seq_one_letter_code
_entity_poly.pdbx_strand_id
1 'polypeptide(L)'
;MGFFQRVGRVIRANLNSLVSQAEDPEKILEQAVSDMQNDLIEMRQGVAQAIATQKRTERQHSQAQSTADEWYRRAQLALQKGDEELAREALSRRKSYQETADSLGHQLPQQQAVVDNLRQNMMSLERKISDAKTKKDMYIARARSAKASQQLNEMLGRVGTTGAMQAFDRMEERVHELEARSEAVAELGQDDLESRFSALEGSSVDDDLAAMKAELSGRSPQSLPSSPAAHTPEIDHELEELRSKVDNS
;
A
#
# COMPACT_ATOMS: atom_id res chain seq x y z
N MET A 1 -19.44 -34.92 -4.37
CA MET A 1 -18.89 -33.87 -3.48
C MET A 1 -18.06 -32.89 -4.31
N GLY A 2 -18.72 -31.92 -4.95
CA GLY A 2 -18.13 -31.09 -6.01
C GLY A 2 -17.11 -30.08 -5.52
N PHE A 3 -16.07 -29.85 -6.31
CA PHE A 3 -15.04 -28.82 -6.14
C PHE A 3 -15.62 -27.46 -5.71
N PHE A 4 -16.74 -27.06 -6.34
CA PHE A 4 -17.45 -25.81 -6.03
C PHE A 4 -18.01 -25.72 -4.60
N GLN A 5 -18.40 -26.84 -3.98
CA GLN A 5 -18.82 -26.86 -2.58
C GLN A 5 -17.63 -26.73 -1.63
N ARG A 6 -16.43 -27.16 -2.05
CA ARG A 6 -15.20 -26.98 -1.27
C ARG A 6 -14.73 -25.52 -1.36
N VAL A 7 -14.71 -24.93 -2.55
CA VAL A 7 -14.40 -23.50 -2.76
C VAL A 7 -15.39 -22.60 -2.00
N GLY A 8 -16.69 -22.87 -2.07
CA GLY A 8 -17.69 -22.10 -1.33
C GLY A 8 -17.60 -22.25 0.20
N ARG A 9 -17.15 -23.42 0.70
CA ARG A 9 -16.94 -23.67 2.12
C ARG A 9 -15.68 -22.98 2.64
N VAL A 10 -14.61 -22.93 1.84
CA VAL A 10 -13.40 -22.16 2.16
C VAL A 10 -13.72 -20.67 2.25
N ILE A 11 -14.50 -20.12 1.31
CA ILE A 11 -14.90 -18.70 1.34
C ILE A 11 -15.76 -18.37 2.57
N ARG A 12 -16.70 -19.25 2.96
CA ARG A 12 -17.66 -18.97 4.04
C ARG A 12 -17.13 -19.30 5.44
N ALA A 13 -16.22 -20.26 5.58
CA ALA A 13 -15.63 -20.62 6.88
C ALA A 13 -14.45 -19.72 7.29
N ASN A 14 -13.70 -19.15 6.32
CA ASN A 14 -12.54 -18.29 6.62
C ASN A 14 -12.89 -16.82 6.90
N LEU A 15 -14.09 -16.34 6.57
CA LEU A 15 -14.48 -14.95 6.85
C LEU A 15 -14.61 -14.65 8.35
N ASN A 16 -14.87 -15.66 9.19
CA ASN A 16 -14.98 -15.48 10.64
C ASN A 16 -13.67 -15.70 11.41
N SER A 17 -12.68 -16.41 10.86
CA SER A 17 -11.39 -16.67 11.55
C SER A 17 -10.20 -15.90 11.00
N LEU A 18 -10.27 -15.35 9.79
CA LEU A 18 -9.17 -14.55 9.20
C LEU A 18 -9.18 -13.08 9.62
N VAL A 19 -10.33 -12.55 10.08
CA VAL A 19 -10.42 -11.15 10.52
C VAL A 19 -9.54 -10.88 11.75
N SER A 20 -9.26 -11.90 12.58
CA SER A 20 -8.42 -11.74 13.77
C SER A 20 -6.95 -12.15 13.58
N GLN A 21 -6.56 -12.72 12.43
CA GLN A 21 -5.23 -13.36 12.29
C GLN A 21 -4.57 -13.22 10.90
N ALA A 22 -5.18 -12.53 9.94
CA ALA A 22 -4.56 -12.24 8.65
C ALA A 22 -3.53 -11.10 8.76
N GLU A 23 -2.24 -11.43 8.72
CA GLU A 23 -1.13 -10.45 8.71
C GLU A 23 -1.12 -9.53 7.47
N ASP A 24 -1.75 -9.92 6.35
CA ASP A 24 -1.89 -9.06 5.18
C ASP A 24 -3.07 -9.45 4.26
N PRO A 25 -4.17 -8.67 4.21
CA PRO A 25 -5.31 -8.95 3.33
C PRO A 25 -4.95 -8.87 1.83
N GLU A 26 -3.88 -8.15 1.48
CA GLU A 26 -3.38 -8.07 0.10
C GLU A 26 -2.88 -9.44 -0.38
N LYS A 27 -2.01 -10.07 0.41
CA LYS A 27 -1.44 -11.39 0.11
C LYS A 27 -2.49 -12.49 -0.04
N ILE A 28 -3.53 -12.47 0.79
CA ILE A 28 -4.61 -13.48 0.72
C ILE A 28 -5.36 -13.37 -0.61
N LEU A 29 -5.69 -12.16 -1.04
CA LEU A 29 -6.40 -11.95 -2.30
C LEU A 29 -5.51 -12.25 -3.52
N GLU A 30 -4.22 -11.94 -3.44
CA GLU A 30 -3.24 -12.33 -4.46
C GLU A 30 -3.12 -13.85 -4.59
N GLN A 31 -2.98 -14.55 -3.48
CA GLN A 31 -2.92 -16.01 -3.45
C GLN A 31 -4.20 -16.62 -4.04
N ALA A 32 -5.38 -16.12 -3.64
CA ALA A 32 -6.65 -16.64 -4.15
C ALA A 32 -6.76 -16.48 -5.68
N VAL A 33 -6.34 -15.34 -6.24
CA VAL A 33 -6.32 -15.15 -7.69
C VAL A 33 -5.30 -16.07 -8.36
N SER A 34 -4.12 -16.24 -7.76
CA SER A 34 -3.07 -17.16 -8.24
C SER A 34 -3.56 -18.61 -8.29
N ASP A 35 -4.19 -19.09 -7.23
CA ASP A 35 -4.77 -20.43 -7.15
C ASP A 35 -5.83 -20.63 -8.25
N MET A 36 -6.72 -19.66 -8.45
CA MET A 36 -7.72 -19.73 -9.54
C MET A 36 -7.06 -19.75 -10.93
N GLN A 37 -5.93 -19.05 -11.12
CA GLN A 37 -5.17 -19.11 -12.38
C GLN A 37 -4.52 -20.48 -12.59
N ASN A 38 -4.03 -21.12 -11.54
CA ASN A 38 -3.50 -22.48 -11.61
C ASN A 38 -4.61 -23.49 -11.94
N ASP A 39 -5.77 -23.38 -11.30
CA ASP A 39 -6.95 -24.20 -11.62
C ASP A 39 -7.37 -24.05 -13.09
N LEU A 40 -7.28 -22.84 -13.65
CA LEU A 40 -7.57 -22.60 -15.07
C LEU A 40 -6.57 -23.33 -15.99
N ILE A 41 -5.30 -23.41 -15.62
CA ILE A 41 -4.29 -24.14 -16.38
C ILE A 41 -4.62 -25.63 -16.39
N GLU A 42 -4.91 -26.22 -15.23
CA GLU A 42 -5.30 -27.63 -15.13
C GLU A 42 -6.57 -27.91 -15.93
N MET A 43 -7.54 -27.01 -15.86
CA MET A 43 -8.78 -27.13 -16.62
C MET A 43 -8.54 -27.08 -18.14
N ARG A 44 -7.67 -26.18 -18.61
CA ARG A 44 -7.26 -26.11 -20.02
C ARG A 44 -6.59 -27.40 -20.48
N GLN A 45 -5.73 -27.99 -19.66
CA GLN A 45 -5.11 -29.28 -19.94
C GLN A 45 -6.15 -30.40 -20.03
N GLY A 46 -7.10 -30.46 -19.09
CA GLY A 46 -8.20 -31.42 -19.11
C GLY A 46 -9.09 -31.29 -20.35
N VAL A 47 -9.44 -30.06 -20.74
CA VAL A 47 -10.18 -29.77 -21.99
C VAL A 47 -9.39 -30.24 -23.22
N ALA A 48 -8.09 -29.95 -23.28
CA ALA A 48 -7.23 -30.38 -24.38
C ALA A 48 -7.16 -31.91 -24.48
N GLN A 49 -7.04 -32.62 -23.37
CA GLN A 49 -7.04 -34.08 -23.33
C GLN A 49 -8.37 -34.69 -23.78
N ALA A 50 -9.50 -34.08 -23.40
CA ALA A 50 -10.82 -34.49 -23.84
C ALA A 50 -10.97 -34.30 -25.37
N ILE A 51 -10.55 -33.15 -25.90
CA ILE A 51 -10.53 -32.89 -27.35
C ILE A 51 -9.63 -33.88 -28.09
N ALA A 52 -8.45 -34.19 -27.55
CA ALA A 52 -7.52 -35.13 -28.15
C ALA A 52 -8.11 -36.55 -28.22
N THR A 53 -8.78 -36.98 -27.16
CA THR A 53 -9.52 -38.26 -27.11
C THR A 53 -10.62 -38.28 -28.16
N GLN A 54 -11.44 -37.23 -28.22
CA GLN A 54 -12.49 -37.10 -29.23
C GLN A 54 -11.93 -37.19 -30.66
N LYS A 55 -10.89 -36.41 -30.97
CA LYS A 55 -10.25 -36.43 -32.29
C LYS A 55 -9.65 -37.78 -32.63
N ARG A 56 -9.17 -38.55 -31.65
CA ARG A 56 -8.71 -39.91 -31.85
C ARG A 56 -9.88 -40.84 -32.22
N THR A 57 -11.00 -40.77 -31.50
CA THR A 57 -12.21 -41.53 -31.82
C THR A 57 -12.74 -41.17 -33.22
N GLU A 58 -12.76 -39.88 -33.60
CA GLU A 58 -13.17 -39.44 -34.95
C GLU A 58 -12.29 -40.04 -36.05
N ARG A 59 -10.96 -40.05 -35.85
CA ARG A 59 -10.04 -40.67 -36.81
C ARG A 59 -10.25 -42.19 -36.90
N GLN A 60 -10.45 -42.86 -35.77
CA GLN A 60 -10.72 -44.30 -35.74
C GLN A 60 -12.03 -44.64 -36.45
N HIS A 61 -13.07 -43.84 -36.24
CA HIS A 61 -14.36 -43.94 -36.92
C HIS A 61 -14.19 -43.81 -38.43
N SER A 62 -13.55 -42.73 -38.89
CA SER A 62 -13.31 -42.48 -40.32
C SER A 62 -12.47 -43.60 -40.96
N GLN A 63 -11.45 -44.10 -40.26
CA GLN A 63 -10.63 -45.22 -40.74
C GLN A 63 -11.45 -46.51 -40.87
N ALA A 64 -12.32 -46.82 -39.90
CA ALA A 64 -13.18 -47.99 -39.94
C ALA A 64 -14.17 -47.90 -41.11
N GLN A 65 -14.80 -46.74 -41.32
CA GLN A 65 -15.68 -46.50 -42.47
C GLN A 65 -14.95 -46.68 -43.80
N SER A 66 -13.79 -46.03 -43.98
CA SER A 66 -12.99 -46.17 -45.20
C SER A 66 -12.58 -47.62 -45.47
N THR A 67 -12.32 -48.40 -44.41
CA THR A 67 -11.94 -49.82 -44.54
C THR A 67 -13.16 -50.67 -44.90
N ALA A 68 -14.33 -50.37 -44.34
CA ALA A 68 -15.59 -51.02 -44.73
C ALA A 68 -15.91 -50.76 -46.22
N ASP A 69 -15.76 -49.53 -46.69
CA ASP A 69 -15.98 -49.17 -48.11
C ASP A 69 -14.99 -49.87 -49.05
N GLU A 70 -13.74 -50.04 -48.62
CA GLU A 70 -12.73 -50.79 -49.37
C GLU A 70 -13.12 -52.27 -49.49
N TRP A 71 -13.55 -52.91 -48.39
CA TRP A 71 -14.05 -54.28 -48.44
C TRP A 71 -15.31 -54.41 -49.29
N TYR A 72 -16.16 -53.38 -49.32
CA TYR A 72 -17.33 -53.36 -50.19
C TYR A 72 -16.94 -53.35 -51.67
N ARG A 73 -15.98 -52.49 -52.07
CA ARG A 73 -15.44 -52.48 -53.44
C ARG A 73 -14.81 -53.82 -53.83
N ARG A 74 -14.09 -54.46 -52.91
CA ARG A 74 -13.51 -55.81 -53.12
C ARG A 74 -14.58 -56.87 -53.32
N ALA A 75 -15.66 -56.83 -52.54
CA ALA A 75 -16.79 -57.74 -52.72
C ALA A 75 -17.46 -57.56 -54.09
N GLN A 76 -17.65 -56.32 -54.55
CA GLN A 76 -18.17 -56.03 -55.88
C GLN A 76 -17.26 -56.58 -56.98
N LEU A 77 -15.94 -56.41 -56.86
CA LEU A 77 -14.97 -56.95 -57.81
C LEU A 77 -14.97 -58.49 -57.85
N ALA A 78 -15.07 -59.16 -56.70
CA ALA A 78 -15.16 -60.61 -56.62
C ALA A 78 -16.43 -61.14 -57.31
N LEU A 79 -17.59 -60.50 -57.08
CA LEU A 79 -18.84 -60.83 -57.78
C LEU A 79 -18.75 -60.62 -59.29
N GLN A 80 -18.13 -59.53 -59.75
CA GLN A 80 -17.92 -59.29 -61.19
C GLN A 80 -17.06 -60.38 -61.84
N LYS A 81 -16.17 -61.01 -61.08
CA LYS A 81 -15.32 -62.13 -61.53
C LYS A 81 -15.97 -63.50 -61.33
N GLY A 82 -17.20 -63.56 -60.80
CA GLY A 82 -17.92 -64.80 -60.53
C GLY A 82 -17.45 -65.57 -59.29
N ASP A 83 -16.64 -64.95 -58.42
CA ASP A 83 -16.16 -65.58 -57.18
C ASP A 83 -17.05 -65.19 -55.99
N GLU A 84 -18.14 -65.93 -55.82
CA GLU A 84 -19.12 -65.67 -54.76
C GLU A 84 -18.58 -65.94 -53.35
N GLU A 85 -17.70 -66.92 -53.17
CA GLU A 85 -17.11 -67.24 -51.87
C GLU A 85 -16.22 -66.08 -51.39
N LEU A 86 -15.35 -65.57 -52.28
CA LEU A 86 -14.50 -64.42 -51.98
C LEU A 86 -15.34 -63.15 -51.72
N ALA A 87 -16.45 -62.98 -52.44
CA ALA A 87 -17.38 -61.88 -52.21
C ALA A 87 -18.05 -61.97 -50.83
N ARG A 88 -18.49 -63.16 -50.39
CA ARG A 88 -19.06 -63.37 -49.05
C ARG A 88 -18.04 -63.08 -47.96
N GLU A 89 -16.79 -63.52 -48.12
CA GLU A 89 -15.73 -63.23 -47.15
C GLU A 89 -15.46 -61.71 -47.05
N ALA A 90 -15.37 -61.02 -48.19
CA ALA A 90 -15.19 -59.57 -48.21
C ALA A 90 -16.36 -58.82 -47.54
N LEU A 91 -17.61 -59.26 -47.77
CA LEU A 91 -18.79 -58.69 -47.10
C LEU A 91 -18.81 -58.97 -45.60
N SER A 92 -18.32 -60.13 -45.16
CA SER A 92 -18.17 -60.45 -43.73
C SER A 92 -17.19 -59.48 -43.05
N ARG A 93 -16.03 -59.25 -43.68
CA ARG A 93 -15.04 -58.27 -43.19
C ARG A 93 -15.59 -56.85 -43.19
N ARG A 94 -16.28 -56.44 -44.27
CA ARG A 94 -16.98 -55.14 -44.33
C ARG A 94 -17.91 -54.98 -43.13
N LYS A 95 -18.73 -55.98 -42.83
CA LYS A 95 -19.71 -55.93 -41.73
C LYS A 95 -19.01 -55.66 -40.39
N SER A 96 -17.91 -56.36 -40.10
CA SER A 96 -17.14 -56.14 -38.87
C SER A 96 -16.58 -54.71 -38.76
N TYR A 97 -16.03 -54.15 -39.84
CA TYR A 97 -15.56 -52.76 -39.85
C TYR A 97 -16.71 -51.75 -39.76
N GLN A 98 -17.85 -52.04 -40.37
CA GLN A 98 -19.05 -51.21 -40.28
C GLN A 98 -19.58 -51.17 -38.84
N GLU A 99 -19.70 -52.32 -38.16
CA GLU A 99 -20.12 -52.39 -36.76
C GLU A 99 -19.17 -51.59 -35.84
N THR A 100 -17.86 -51.64 -36.14
CA THR A 100 -16.85 -50.83 -35.43
C THR A 100 -17.07 -49.34 -35.67
N ALA A 101 -17.30 -48.94 -36.92
CA ALA A 101 -17.61 -47.55 -37.25
C ALA A 101 -18.89 -47.09 -36.54
N ASP A 102 -19.97 -47.85 -36.61
CA ASP A 102 -21.25 -47.48 -36.01
C ASP A 102 -21.12 -47.30 -34.48
N SER A 103 -20.41 -48.22 -33.82
CA SER A 103 -20.12 -48.14 -32.38
C SER A 103 -19.35 -46.85 -32.01
N LEU A 104 -18.28 -46.53 -32.74
CA LEU A 104 -17.52 -45.29 -32.52
C LEU A 104 -18.38 -44.06 -32.84
N GLY A 105 -19.21 -44.14 -33.88
CA GLY A 105 -20.13 -43.08 -34.31
C GLY A 105 -21.18 -42.76 -33.26
N HIS A 106 -21.64 -43.75 -32.50
CA HIS A 106 -22.55 -43.56 -31.37
C HIS A 106 -21.88 -42.94 -30.13
N GLN A 107 -20.56 -43.13 -29.97
CA GLN A 107 -19.80 -42.53 -28.86
C GLN A 107 -19.46 -41.05 -29.11
N LEU A 108 -19.25 -40.66 -30.37
CA LEU A 108 -18.83 -39.30 -30.74
C LEU A 108 -19.76 -38.19 -30.23
N PRO A 109 -21.10 -38.27 -30.35
CA PRO A 109 -22.00 -37.26 -29.81
C PRO A 109 -21.87 -37.07 -28.30
N GLN A 110 -21.67 -38.17 -27.56
CA GLN A 110 -21.47 -38.11 -26.11
C GLN A 110 -20.16 -37.42 -25.76
N GLN A 111 -19.07 -37.76 -26.46
CA GLN A 111 -17.77 -37.12 -26.26
C GLN A 111 -17.80 -35.62 -26.63
N GLN A 112 -18.49 -35.26 -27.72
CA GLN A 112 -18.69 -33.87 -28.12
C GLN A 112 -19.42 -33.08 -27.04
N ALA A 113 -20.50 -33.63 -26.46
CA ALA A 113 -21.22 -32.98 -25.37
C ALA A 113 -20.35 -32.78 -24.12
N VAL A 114 -19.48 -33.73 -23.78
CA VAL A 114 -18.51 -33.57 -22.68
C VAL A 114 -17.53 -32.45 -22.99
N VAL A 115 -16.94 -32.44 -24.19
CA VAL A 115 -15.99 -31.39 -24.62
C VAL A 115 -16.63 -30.00 -24.57
N ASP A 116 -17.87 -29.87 -25.06
CA ASP A 116 -18.58 -28.58 -25.05
C ASP A 116 -18.90 -28.12 -23.63
N ASN A 117 -19.31 -29.02 -22.75
CA ASN A 117 -19.52 -28.68 -21.34
C ASN A 117 -18.22 -28.22 -20.66
N LEU A 118 -17.11 -28.91 -20.90
CA LEU A 118 -15.80 -28.53 -20.36
C LEU A 118 -15.35 -27.17 -20.88
N ARG A 119 -15.55 -26.86 -22.17
CA ARG A 119 -15.26 -25.54 -22.76
C ARG A 119 -16.10 -24.43 -22.12
N GLN A 120 -17.41 -24.66 -21.94
CA GLN A 120 -18.30 -23.69 -21.30
C GLN A 120 -17.89 -23.42 -19.85
N ASN A 121 -17.56 -24.47 -19.10
CA ASN A 121 -17.10 -24.34 -17.73
C ASN A 121 -15.76 -23.57 -17.66
N MET A 122 -14.85 -23.80 -18.62
CA MET A 122 -13.57 -23.09 -18.72
C MET A 122 -13.78 -21.60 -18.96
N MET A 123 -14.63 -21.23 -19.93
CA MET A 123 -14.99 -19.83 -20.18
C MET A 123 -15.68 -19.17 -18.98
N SER A 124 -16.45 -19.93 -18.20
CA SER A 124 -17.04 -19.47 -16.94
C SER A 124 -15.97 -19.18 -15.88
N LEU A 125 -14.98 -20.06 -15.75
CA LEU A 125 -13.85 -19.87 -14.84
C LEU A 125 -13.00 -18.67 -15.24
N GLU A 126 -12.71 -18.49 -16.53
CA GLU A 126 -11.99 -17.32 -17.06
C GLU A 126 -12.68 -16.00 -16.69
N ARG A 127 -14.00 -15.93 -16.87
CA ARG A 127 -14.79 -14.75 -16.47
C ARG A 127 -14.71 -14.50 -14.96
N LYS A 128 -14.87 -15.54 -14.15
CA LYS A 128 -14.77 -15.43 -12.68
C LYS A 128 -13.39 -14.97 -12.23
N ILE A 129 -12.32 -15.39 -12.89
CA ILE A 129 -10.95 -14.94 -12.62
C ILE A 129 -10.81 -13.45 -12.95
N SER A 130 -11.36 -13.00 -14.07
CA SER A 130 -11.37 -11.57 -14.43
C SER A 130 -12.09 -10.72 -13.38
N ASP A 131 -13.27 -11.17 -12.95
CA ASP A 131 -14.03 -10.50 -11.89
C ASP A 131 -13.27 -10.50 -10.55
N ALA A 132 -12.62 -11.61 -10.21
CA ALA A 132 -11.82 -11.74 -8.99
C ALA A 132 -10.61 -10.80 -9.00
N LYS A 133 -9.93 -10.64 -10.14
CA LYS A 133 -8.83 -9.67 -10.31
C LYS A 133 -9.30 -8.25 -10.06
N THR A 134 -10.40 -7.85 -10.70
CA THR A 134 -10.99 -6.51 -10.51
C THR A 134 -11.36 -6.26 -9.05
N LYS A 135 -11.98 -7.24 -8.39
CA LYS A 135 -12.33 -7.15 -6.97
C LYS A 135 -11.10 -7.09 -6.07
N LYS A 136 -10.06 -7.88 -6.37
CA LYS A 136 -8.77 -7.83 -5.65
C LYS A 136 -8.22 -6.42 -5.68
N ASP A 137 -8.09 -5.81 -6.86
CA ASP A 137 -7.50 -4.48 -7.01
C ASP A 137 -8.31 -3.41 -6.26
N MET A 138 -9.64 -3.49 -6.32
CA MET A 138 -10.55 -2.63 -5.55
C MET A 138 -10.34 -2.79 -4.03
N TYR A 139 -10.25 -4.03 -3.54
CA TYR A 139 -10.07 -4.29 -2.10
C TYR A 139 -8.68 -3.89 -1.61
N ILE A 140 -7.63 -4.08 -2.40
CA ILE A 140 -6.28 -3.61 -2.09
C ILE A 140 -6.29 -2.07 -1.97
N ALA A 141 -6.87 -1.36 -2.93
CA ALA A 141 -6.96 0.10 -2.88
C ALA A 141 -7.72 0.58 -1.62
N ARG A 142 -8.84 -0.08 -1.29
CA ARG A 142 -9.62 0.23 -0.08
C ARG A 142 -8.85 -0.07 1.21
N ALA A 143 -8.14 -1.19 1.26
CA ALA A 143 -7.31 -1.56 2.41
C ALA A 143 -6.17 -0.56 2.63
N ARG A 144 -5.49 -0.14 1.54
CA ARG A 144 -4.43 0.88 1.60
C ARG A 144 -4.97 2.24 2.05
N SER A 145 -6.13 2.67 1.53
CA SER A 145 -6.79 3.90 1.95
C SER A 145 -7.22 3.87 3.43
N ALA A 146 -7.76 2.74 3.89
CA ALA A 146 -8.12 2.54 5.29
C ALA A 146 -6.89 2.59 6.20
N LYS A 147 -5.79 1.93 5.81
CA LYS A 147 -4.51 1.95 6.53
C LYS A 147 -3.92 3.36 6.61
N ALA A 148 -3.95 4.12 5.52
CA ALA A 148 -3.49 5.51 5.50
C ALA A 148 -4.36 6.41 6.40
N SER A 149 -5.68 6.21 6.39
CA SER A 149 -6.61 6.95 7.25
C SER A 149 -6.39 6.62 8.73
N GLN A 150 -6.15 5.35 9.05
CA GLN A 150 -5.81 4.91 10.41
C GLN A 150 -4.49 5.53 10.87
N GLN A 151 -3.44 5.49 10.04
CA GLN A 151 -2.15 6.11 10.36
C GLN A 151 -2.27 7.62 10.57
N LEU A 152 -3.05 8.31 9.73
CA LEU A 152 -3.32 9.74 9.89
C LEU A 152 -4.07 10.04 11.20
N ASN A 153 -5.07 9.23 11.56
CA ASN A 153 -5.77 9.36 12.83
C ASN A 153 -4.89 9.05 14.04
N GLU A 154 -4.01 8.06 13.94
CA GLU A 154 -3.01 7.76 14.97
C GLU A 154 -2.01 8.92 15.12
N MET A 155 -1.55 9.51 14.01
CA MET A 155 -0.69 10.69 14.02
C MET A 155 -1.42 11.90 14.60
N LEU A 156 -2.67 12.16 14.20
CA LEU A 156 -3.51 13.22 14.76
C LEU A 156 -3.84 12.97 16.23
N GLY A 157 -4.01 11.73 16.68
CA GLY A 157 -4.16 11.40 18.09
C GLY A 157 -2.86 11.57 18.88
N ARG A 158 -1.70 11.35 18.25
CA ARG A 158 -0.38 11.64 18.82
C ARG A 158 -0.03 13.13 18.82
N VAL A 159 -0.52 13.88 17.83
CA VAL A 159 -0.28 15.33 17.66
C VAL A 159 -1.34 16.16 18.38
N GLY A 160 -2.56 15.64 18.50
CA GLY A 160 -3.73 16.33 19.03
C GLY A 160 -3.99 15.98 20.49
N THR A 161 -3.48 16.85 21.39
CA THR A 161 -4.26 17.62 22.39
C THR A 161 -3.41 18.13 23.56
N THR A 162 -2.12 17.75 23.67
CA THR A 162 -1.30 18.17 24.83
C THR A 162 -0.06 18.96 24.46
N GLY A 163 0.67 18.64 23.37
CA GLY A 163 1.96 19.29 23.09
C GLY A 163 1.87 20.72 22.50
N ALA A 164 1.11 20.89 21.42
CA ALA A 164 1.10 22.13 20.64
C ALA A 164 0.20 23.23 21.23
N MET A 165 -0.97 22.88 21.80
CA MET A 165 -1.82 23.84 22.52
C MET A 165 -1.18 24.30 23.84
N GLN A 166 -0.61 23.39 24.65
CA GLN A 166 0.11 23.81 25.87
C GLN A 166 1.37 24.63 25.59
N ALA A 167 1.94 24.57 24.39
CA ALA A 167 3.03 25.44 23.99
C ALA A 167 2.52 26.86 23.68
N PHE A 168 1.32 26.99 23.11
CA PHE A 168 0.65 28.27 22.91
C PHE A 168 0.20 28.88 24.25
N ASP A 169 -0.47 28.10 25.12
CA ASP A 169 -0.93 28.58 26.43
C ASP A 169 0.24 29.07 27.30
N ARG A 170 1.38 28.35 27.30
CA ARG A 170 2.60 28.78 28.00
C ARG A 170 3.22 30.03 27.42
N MET A 171 3.07 30.26 26.13
CA MET A 171 3.59 31.46 25.47
C MET A 171 2.70 32.67 25.77
N GLU A 172 1.38 32.48 25.78
CA GLU A 172 0.39 33.48 26.20
C GLU A 172 0.59 33.90 27.66
N GLU A 173 0.76 32.94 28.58
CA GLU A 173 1.05 33.23 29.99
C GLU A 173 2.37 33.98 30.17
N ARG A 174 3.40 33.66 29.37
CA ARG A 174 4.69 34.36 29.40
C ARG A 174 4.58 35.78 28.85
N VAL A 175 3.78 36.00 27.81
CA VAL A 175 3.51 37.33 27.25
C VAL A 175 2.77 38.18 28.28
N HIS A 176 1.72 37.64 28.92
CA HIS A 176 1.02 38.35 29.99
C HIS A 176 1.90 38.69 31.19
N GLU A 177 2.81 37.80 31.59
CA GLU A 177 3.77 38.09 32.66
C GLU A 177 4.73 39.23 32.27
N LEU A 178 5.16 39.27 31.00
CA LEU A 178 6.01 40.35 30.49
C LEU A 178 5.27 41.68 30.38
N GLU A 179 4.00 41.66 29.96
CA GLU A 179 3.12 42.84 29.93
C GLU A 179 2.88 43.38 31.35
N ALA A 180 2.51 42.51 32.30
CA ALA A 180 2.30 42.90 33.69
C ALA A 180 3.58 43.44 34.36
N ARG A 181 4.76 42.87 34.03
CA ARG A 181 6.05 43.42 34.48
C ARG A 181 6.34 44.77 33.84
N SER A 182 5.99 44.96 32.57
CA SER A 182 6.16 46.26 31.89
C SER A 182 5.25 47.32 32.48
N GLU A 183 4.00 46.99 32.82
CA GLU A 183 3.07 47.87 33.53
C GLU A 183 3.56 48.20 34.94
N ALA A 184 4.03 47.20 35.70
CA ALA A 184 4.60 47.43 37.03
C ALA A 184 5.88 48.29 36.99
N VAL A 185 6.72 48.14 35.97
CA VAL A 185 7.90 49.01 35.77
C VAL A 185 7.49 50.42 35.33
N ALA A 186 6.39 50.57 34.58
CA ALA A 186 5.85 51.88 34.24
C ALA A 186 5.25 52.60 35.47
N GLU A 187 4.58 51.89 36.37
CA GLU A 187 4.12 52.43 37.66
C GLU A 187 5.30 52.79 38.58
N LEU A 188 6.29 51.91 38.73
CA LEU A 188 7.50 52.18 39.52
C LEU A 188 8.36 53.31 38.93
N GLY A 189 8.33 53.46 37.60
CA GLY A 189 8.97 54.56 36.88
C GLY A 189 8.24 55.91 37.05
N GLN A 190 6.92 55.89 37.26
CA GLN A 190 6.16 57.07 37.64
C GLN A 190 6.49 57.51 39.08
N ASP A 191 6.60 56.57 40.02
CA ASP A 191 6.94 56.90 41.42
C ASP A 191 8.38 57.45 41.58
N ASP A 192 9.38 56.96 40.81
CA ASP A 192 10.75 57.50 40.85
C ASP A 192 10.88 58.85 40.11
N LEU A 193 10.11 59.10 39.06
CA LEU A 193 10.14 60.39 38.35
C LEU A 193 9.41 61.49 39.13
N GLU A 194 8.23 61.21 39.68
CA GLU A 194 7.44 62.15 40.49
C GLU A 194 8.15 62.47 41.82
N SER A 195 8.78 61.47 42.47
CA SER A 195 9.66 61.67 43.64
C SER A 195 10.84 62.58 43.33
N ARG A 196 11.47 62.43 42.15
CA ARG A 196 12.57 63.29 41.70
C ARG A 196 12.13 64.69 41.31
N PHE A 197 10.93 64.88 40.76
CA PHE A 197 10.37 66.22 40.51
C PHE A 197 9.94 66.90 41.81
N SER A 198 9.35 66.19 42.76
CA SER A 198 9.00 66.74 44.09
C SER A 198 10.24 67.15 44.90
N ALA A 199 11.36 66.44 44.74
CA ALA A 199 12.65 66.82 45.30
C ALA A 199 13.29 68.05 44.62
N LEU A 200 12.93 68.36 43.37
CA LEU A 200 13.44 69.49 42.60
C LEU A 200 12.56 70.76 42.71
N GLU A 201 11.28 70.62 43.06
CA GLU A 201 10.37 71.74 43.29
C GLU A 201 10.49 72.35 44.71
N GLY A 202 11.36 71.78 45.56
CA GLY A 202 11.47 72.13 46.99
C GLY A 202 12.62 73.03 47.43
N SER A 203 13.59 73.41 46.58
CA SER A 203 14.74 74.23 47.00
C SER A 203 14.76 75.59 46.32
N SER A 204 14.09 76.58 46.94
CA SER A 204 14.23 77.97 46.55
C SER A 204 15.59 78.53 46.99
N VAL A 205 16.15 79.37 46.12
CA VAL A 205 17.40 80.13 46.12
C VAL A 205 17.85 80.77 47.46
N ASP A 206 17.03 80.76 48.51
CA ASP A 206 17.36 81.26 49.85
C ASP A 206 18.21 80.28 50.69
N ASP A 207 18.09 78.96 50.50
CA ASP A 207 18.90 77.95 51.21
C ASP A 207 20.37 77.94 50.75
N ASP A 208 20.60 78.21 49.46
CA ASP A 208 21.94 78.28 48.87
C ASP A 208 22.74 79.50 49.39
N LEU A 209 22.07 80.57 49.83
CA LEU A 209 22.70 81.79 50.37
C LEU A 209 23.12 81.61 51.85
N ALA A 210 22.44 80.73 52.59
CA ALA A 210 22.84 80.31 53.94
C ALA A 210 24.03 79.33 53.90
N ALA A 211 24.07 78.43 52.91
CA ALA A 211 25.17 77.51 52.69
C ALA A 211 26.49 78.22 52.32
N MET A 212 26.46 79.26 51.49
CA MET A 212 27.67 80.06 51.15
C MET A 212 28.28 80.82 52.34
N LYS A 213 27.48 81.16 53.36
CA LYS A 213 27.99 81.79 54.61
C LYS A 213 28.67 80.78 55.53
N ALA A 214 28.25 79.52 55.49
CA ALA A 214 28.86 78.43 56.24
C ALA A 214 30.18 77.95 55.59
N GLU A 215 30.28 77.99 54.26
CA GLU A 215 31.47 77.55 53.51
C GLU A 215 32.69 78.50 53.61
N LEU A 216 32.51 79.75 54.03
CA LEU A 216 33.63 80.69 54.27
C LEU A 216 34.41 80.44 55.58
N SER A 217 33.88 79.60 56.48
CA SER A 217 34.45 79.39 57.83
C SER A 217 35.13 78.04 58.06
N GLY A 218 35.30 77.19 57.03
CA GLY A 218 35.83 75.82 57.20
C GLY A 218 36.83 75.38 56.12
N ARG A 219 37.92 76.11 55.97
CA ARG A 219 38.96 75.84 54.95
C ARG A 219 39.86 74.64 55.32
N SER A 220 39.72 73.55 54.56
CA SER A 220 40.82 72.76 53.91
C SER A 220 41.73 71.85 54.76
N PRO A 221 42.62 71.03 54.13
CA PRO A 221 42.46 70.16 52.94
C PRO A 221 43.19 68.80 53.09
N GLN A 222 43.13 67.96 52.03
CA GLN A 222 44.03 66.85 51.62
C GLN A 222 43.29 65.51 51.57
N SER A 223 43.40 64.67 50.53
CA SER A 223 44.08 64.73 49.24
C SER A 223 43.75 63.41 48.53
N LEU A 224 43.24 63.47 47.30
CA LEU A 224 43.35 62.41 46.28
C LEU A 224 44.85 62.15 45.97
N PRO A 225 45.30 61.02 45.35
CA PRO A 225 44.76 60.57 44.05
C PRO A 225 44.94 59.09 43.56
N SER A 226 44.25 58.82 42.44
CA SER A 226 44.68 58.12 41.19
C SER A 226 44.93 56.59 41.05
N SER A 227 44.08 55.95 40.21
CA SER A 227 44.35 55.15 38.95
C SER A 227 45.30 53.91 38.93
N PRO A 228 45.42 53.11 37.83
CA PRO A 228 44.50 52.72 36.72
C PRO A 228 44.62 51.22 36.25
N ALA A 229 43.89 50.87 35.17
CA ALA A 229 44.23 49.92 34.07
C ALA A 229 43.93 48.40 34.20
N ALA A 230 43.28 47.84 33.17
CA ALA A 230 43.87 46.80 32.30
C ALA A 230 42.93 46.43 31.12
N HIS A 231 43.42 46.70 29.92
CA HIS A 231 43.06 45.99 28.68
C HIS A 231 43.77 44.64 28.66
N THR A 232 43.13 43.59 28.14
CA THR A 232 43.80 42.32 27.77
C THR A 232 43.50 41.96 26.32
N PRO A 233 44.51 41.62 25.51
CA PRO A 233 44.38 41.22 24.11
C PRO A 233 44.33 39.68 24.03
N GLU A 234 43.13 39.10 23.96
CA GLU A 234 42.97 37.64 23.81
C GLU A 234 42.03 37.23 22.66
N ILE A 235 41.47 38.18 21.91
CA ILE A 235 40.46 37.87 20.88
C ILE A 235 41.09 37.66 19.49
N ASP A 236 42.35 38.05 19.27
CA ASP A 236 42.98 37.94 17.94
C ASP A 236 43.64 36.57 17.67
N HIS A 237 43.62 35.63 18.62
CA HIS A 237 44.23 34.30 18.42
C HIS A 237 43.24 33.20 18.01
N GLU A 238 41.93 33.39 18.20
CA GLU A 238 40.90 32.39 17.85
C GLU A 238 40.38 32.53 16.40
N LEU A 239 40.61 33.67 15.75
CA LEU A 239 40.16 33.92 14.37
C LEU A 239 41.09 33.33 13.30
N GLU A 240 42.34 33.02 13.63
CA GLU A 240 43.31 32.43 12.69
C GLU A 240 43.18 30.89 12.62
N GLU A 241 42.74 30.24 13.71
CA GLU A 241 42.54 28.78 13.75
C GLU A 241 41.31 28.31 12.95
N LEU A 242 40.33 29.18 12.74
CA LEU A 242 39.13 28.88 11.96
C LEU A 242 39.33 29.01 10.43
N ARG A 243 40.38 29.71 9.99
CA ARG A 243 40.72 29.84 8.56
C ARG A 243 41.59 28.70 8.03
N SER A 244 42.40 28.05 8.87
CA SER A 244 43.24 26.92 8.43
C SER A 244 42.49 25.58 8.32
N LYS A 245 41.28 25.47 8.89
CA LYS A 245 40.45 24.24 8.85
C LYS A 245 39.45 24.16 7.70
N VAL A 246 39.31 25.20 6.88
CA VAL A 246 38.37 25.22 5.75
C VAL A 246 39.05 24.92 4.40
N ASP A 247 40.39 25.02 4.31
CA ASP A 247 41.14 24.78 3.05
C ASP A 247 41.74 23.37 2.91
N ASN A 248 41.38 22.40 3.77
CA ASN A 248 41.92 21.03 3.65
C ASN A 248 40.91 19.90 3.99
N SER A 249 39.65 20.00 3.52
CA SER A 249 38.68 18.89 3.55
C SER A 249 37.78 18.90 2.34
#